data_AF-A0A2I0XDP7-F1
#
_entry.id   AF-A0A2I0XDP7-F1
#
_cell.length_a   1.000
_cell.length_b   1.000
_cell.length_c   1.000
_cell.angle_alpha   90.00
_cell.angle_beta   90.00
_cell.angle_gamma   90.00
#
_symmetry.space_group_name_H-M   'P 1'
#
loop_
_entity.id
_entity.type
_entity.pdbx_description
1 polymer ?
#
loop_
_entity_poly.entity_id
_entity_poly.type
_entity_poly.pdbx_seq_one_letter_code
_entity_poly.pdbx_strand_id
1 'polypeptide(L)'
;MHIEKKVFDNIFYTVMDIKEKLKDKIKVRMDLKEICRRKALKLKDGGARKFLKPKAPFTLTLEQKRAICEWVKTLLVPDGYSSNLSRCVNIRSGRLFGLKSHDYHIFMQ
;
A
#
# COMPACT_ATOMS: atom_id res chain seq x y z
N MET A 1 -2.20 -2.69 19.09
CA MET A 1 -3.15 -2.24 18.03
C MET A 1 -2.82 -0.93 17.30
N HIS A 2 -2.61 0.22 17.95
CA HIS A 2 -2.33 1.47 17.20
C HIS A 2 -1.00 1.44 16.41
N ILE A 3 0.03 0.78 16.95
CA ILE A 3 1.32 0.62 16.28
C ILE A 3 1.18 -0.32 15.09
N GLU A 4 0.57 -1.50 15.28
CA GLU A 4 0.34 -2.49 14.21
C GLU A 4 -0.43 -1.89 13.05
N LYS A 5 -1.52 -1.16 13.33
CA LYS A 5 -2.26 -0.43 12.31
C LYS A 5 -1.35 0.52 11.52
N LYS A 6 -0.54 1.33 12.21
CA LYS A 6 0.38 2.27 11.56
C LYS A 6 1.45 1.56 10.73
N VAL A 7 1.96 0.41 11.18
CA VAL A 7 2.96 -0.38 10.46
C VAL A 7 2.33 -1.01 9.23
N PHE A 8 1.20 -1.72 9.39
CA PHE A 8 0.44 -2.31 8.29
C PHE A 8 0.07 -1.26 7.24
N ASP A 9 -0.56 -0.15 7.64
CA ASP A 9 -0.96 0.91 6.72
C ASP A 9 0.25 1.42 5.90
N ASN A 10 1.40 1.63 6.54
CA ASN A 10 2.60 2.09 5.82
C ASN A 10 3.09 1.08 4.78
N ILE A 11 3.14 -0.20 5.14
CA ILE A 11 3.61 -1.26 4.24
C ILE A 11 2.60 -1.47 3.12
N PHE A 12 1.34 -1.69 3.50
CA PHE A 12 0.25 -2.02 2.60
C PHE A 12 0.01 -0.91 1.58
N TYR A 13 -0.11 0.36 1.99
CA TYR A 13 -0.33 1.47 1.06
C TYR A 13 0.87 1.73 0.14
N THR A 14 2.07 1.37 0.58
CA THR A 14 3.29 1.47 -0.23
C THR A 14 3.31 0.40 -1.34
N VAL A 15 3.02 -0.86 -1.01
CA VAL A 15 2.94 -1.97 -1.98
C VAL A 15 1.74 -1.79 -2.94
N MET A 16 0.59 -1.36 -2.39
CA MET A 16 -0.63 -1.11 -3.16
C MET A 16 -0.63 0.25 -3.87
N ASP A 17 0.44 1.06 -3.79
CA ASP A 17 0.59 2.37 -4.44
C ASP A 17 -0.65 3.28 -4.31
N ILE A 18 -1.18 3.41 -3.09
CA ILE A 18 -2.35 4.26 -2.82
C ILE A 18 -1.88 5.70 -2.59
N LYS A 19 -1.96 6.52 -3.65
CA LYS A 19 -1.41 7.89 -3.71
C LYS A 19 -1.80 8.80 -2.54
N GLU A 20 -3.03 8.67 -2.05
CA GLU A 20 -3.57 9.50 -0.95
C GLU A 20 -2.94 9.19 0.42
N LYS A 21 -2.47 7.95 0.62
CA LYS A 21 -2.03 7.46 1.93
C LYS A 21 -0.55 7.04 1.99
N LEU A 22 0.12 6.92 0.84
CA LEU A 22 1.54 6.58 0.79
C LEU A 22 2.41 7.71 1.36
N LYS A 23 3.49 7.33 2.04
CA LYS A 23 4.48 8.29 2.58
C LYS A 23 5.56 8.70 1.58
N ASP A 24 5.63 8.01 0.44
CA ASP A 24 6.60 8.25 -0.63
C ASP A 24 6.26 9.52 -1.47
N LYS A 25 6.59 10.68 -0.90
CA LYS A 25 6.39 12.01 -1.50
C LYS A 25 7.62 12.50 -2.27
N ILE A 26 7.48 13.59 -3.03
CA ILE A 26 8.58 14.20 -3.80
C ILE A 26 9.77 14.57 -2.90
N LYS A 27 9.53 15.21 -1.76
CA LYS A 27 10.59 15.57 -0.79
C LYS A 27 11.36 14.33 -0.32
N VAL A 28 10.65 13.26 0.04
CA VAL A 28 11.25 11.97 0.44
C VAL A 28 12.13 11.40 -0.69
N ARG A 29 11.74 11.58 -1.95
CA ARG A 29 12.55 11.14 -3.11
C ARG A 29 13.78 12.02 -3.38
N MET A 30 13.74 13.30 -2.99
CA MET A 30 14.90 14.19 -2.98
C MET A 30 15.88 13.75 -1.88
N ASP A 31 15.38 13.53 -0.66
CA ASP A 31 16.19 13.04 0.47
C ASP A 31 16.80 11.67 0.14
N LEU A 32 16.04 10.77 -0.48
CA LEU A 32 16.51 9.46 -0.92
C LEU A 32 17.64 9.56 -1.94
N LYS A 33 17.67 10.59 -2.80
CA LYS A 33 18.77 10.80 -3.74
C LYS A 33 20.09 11.09 -3.02
N GLU A 34 20.03 11.88 -1.95
CA GLU A 34 21.19 12.32 -1.17
C GLU A 34 21.65 11.24 -0.18
N ILE A 35 20.71 10.58 0.51
CA ILE A 35 21.01 9.68 1.64
C ILE A 35 21.13 8.22 1.18
N CYS A 36 20.44 7.82 0.11
CA CYS A 36 20.32 6.41 -0.30
C CYS A 36 20.85 6.15 -1.72
N ARG A 37 21.62 5.07 -1.89
CA ARG A 37 22.12 4.64 -3.22
C ARG A 37 21.10 3.87 -4.05
N ARG A 38 19.84 4.34 -4.15
CA ARG A 38 18.77 3.68 -4.92
C ARG A 38 18.46 4.43 -6.22
N LYS A 39 19.32 4.28 -7.23
CA LYS A 39 19.23 4.99 -8.53
C LYS A 39 17.88 4.80 -9.24
N ALA A 40 17.31 3.59 -9.20
CA ALA A 40 16.02 3.27 -9.82
C ALA A 40 14.83 4.06 -9.25
N LEU A 41 14.96 4.57 -8.01
CA LEU A 41 13.91 5.33 -7.33
C LEU A 41 14.13 6.84 -7.39
N LYS A 42 15.20 7.34 -8.01
CA LYS A 42 15.43 8.78 -8.12
C LYS A 42 14.33 9.44 -8.94
N LEU A 43 13.95 10.66 -8.58
CA LEU A 43 13.10 11.49 -9.44
C LEU A 43 13.79 11.66 -10.79
N LYS A 44 13.04 11.48 -11.87
CA LYS A 44 13.51 11.76 -13.22
C LYS A 44 13.02 13.15 -13.61
N ASP A 45 13.86 13.87 -14.33
CA ASP A 45 13.45 15.12 -14.95
C ASP A 45 12.44 14.82 -16.06
N GLY A 46 11.23 15.35 -15.91
CA GLY A 46 10.15 15.21 -16.88
C GLY A 46 10.00 16.45 -17.76
N GLY A 47 10.98 17.36 -17.76
CA GLY A 47 10.90 18.64 -18.45
C GLY A 47 10.19 19.71 -17.60
N ALA A 48 9.54 20.68 -18.27
CA ALA A 48 8.98 21.91 -17.71
C ALA A 48 8.27 21.77 -16.33
N ARG A 49 9.08 21.81 -15.27
CA ARG A 49 8.70 21.77 -13.84
C ARG A 49 7.93 20.53 -13.37
N LYS A 50 7.96 19.42 -14.12
CA LYS A 50 7.31 18.17 -13.69
C LYS A 50 8.34 17.10 -13.39
N PHE A 51 8.49 16.76 -12.11
CA PHE A 51 9.25 15.58 -11.70
C PHE A 51 8.46 14.31 -11.99
N LEU A 52 9.06 13.38 -12.72
CA LEU A 52 8.52 12.04 -12.89
C LEU A 52 8.97 11.18 -11.71
N LYS A 53 8.03 10.71 -10.90
CA LYS A 53 8.29 9.76 -9.81
C LYS A 53 8.20 8.33 -10.36
N PRO A 54 9.33 7.61 -10.54
CA PRO A 54 9.25 6.21 -10.97
C PRO A 54 8.57 5.36 -9.90
N LYS A 55 7.72 4.43 -10.34
CA LYS A 55 7.15 3.40 -9.48
C LYS A 55 8.27 2.58 -8.86
N ALA A 56 8.08 2.19 -7.61
CA ALA A 56 9.03 1.30 -6.96
C ALA A 56 8.84 -0.13 -7.46
N PRO A 57 9.90 -0.97 -7.50
CA PRO A 57 9.82 -2.31 -8.10
C PRO A 57 8.89 -3.26 -7.35
N PHE A 58 8.58 -2.95 -6.09
CA PHE A 58 7.66 -3.70 -5.24
C PHE A 58 6.21 -3.20 -5.31
N THR A 59 5.90 -2.18 -6.14
CA THR A 59 4.50 -1.75 -6.28
C THR A 59 3.75 -2.65 -7.23
N LEU A 60 2.53 -3.01 -6.84
CA LEU A 60 1.73 -3.94 -7.60
C LEU A 60 1.06 -3.28 -8.81
N THR A 61 0.87 -4.06 -9.87
CA THR A 61 0.00 -3.69 -10.99
C THR A 61 -1.46 -3.70 -10.55
N LEU A 62 -2.35 -3.09 -11.34
CA LEU A 62 -3.78 -3.09 -11.01
C LEU A 62 -4.36 -4.52 -10.95
N GLU A 63 -3.90 -5.41 -11.83
CA GLU A 63 -4.31 -6.82 -11.86
C GLU A 63 -3.86 -7.56 -10.60
N GLN A 64 -2.62 -7.35 -10.16
CA GLN A 64 -2.11 -7.93 -8.92
C GLN A 64 -2.88 -7.40 -7.69
N LYS A 65 -3.19 -6.10 -7.65
CA LYS A 65 -4.03 -5.52 -6.58
C LYS A 65 -5.42 -6.13 -6.55
N ARG A 66 -6.01 -6.38 -7.73
CA ARG A 66 -7.30 -7.05 -7.87
C ARG A 66 -7.25 -8.48 -7.37
N ALA A 67 -6.20 -9.23 -7.70
CA ALA A 67 -6.01 -10.59 -7.21
C ALA A 67 -5.95 -10.64 -5.67
N ILE A 68 -5.21 -9.73 -5.04
CA ILE A 68 -5.18 -9.62 -3.57
C ILE A 68 -6.55 -9.27 -3.02
N CYS A 69 -7.24 -8.30 -3.63
CA CYS A 69 -8.58 -7.92 -3.20
C CYS A 69 -9.58 -9.08 -3.30
N GLU A 70 -9.53 -9.85 -4.39
CA GLU A 70 -10.38 -11.03 -4.57
C GLU A 70 -10.07 -12.06 -3.48
N TRP A 71 -8.79 -12.35 -3.25
CA TRP A 71 -8.37 -13.26 -2.17
C TRP A 71 -8.92 -12.81 -0.81
N VAL A 72 -8.73 -11.55 -0.41
CA VAL A 72 -9.27 -10.99 0.84
C VAL A 72 -10.79 -11.09 0.89
N LYS A 73 -11.48 -10.89 -0.24
CA LYS A 73 -12.94 -10.97 -0.31
C LYS A 73 -13.46 -12.40 -0.11
N THR A 74 -12.74 -13.38 -0.64
CA THR A 74 -13.06 -14.81 -0.54
C THR A 74 -12.51 -15.47 0.72
N LEU A 75 -11.72 -14.75 1.52
CA LEU A 75 -11.06 -15.30 2.69
C LEU A 75 -12.10 -15.69 3.74
N LEU A 76 -12.18 -16.98 4.03
CA LEU A 76 -12.99 -17.54 5.11
C LEU A 76 -12.09 -17.79 6.31
N VAL A 77 -12.52 -17.30 7.48
CA VAL A 77 -11.83 -17.48 8.74
C VAL A 77 -12.79 -18.05 9.78
N PRO A 78 -12.30 -18.69 10.87
CA PRO A 78 -13.14 -19.15 11.96
C PRO A 78 -13.98 -18.02 12.58
N ASP A 79 -15.10 -18.38 13.19
CA ASP A 79 -15.92 -17.39 13.90
C ASP A 79 -15.12 -16.72 15.02
N GLY A 80 -15.32 -15.41 15.19
CA GLY A 80 -14.53 -14.58 16.10
C GLY A 80 -13.08 -14.31 15.67
N TYR A 81 -12.57 -14.94 14.60
CA TYR A 81 -11.18 -14.76 14.18
C TYR A 81 -10.92 -13.42 13.52
N SER A 82 -11.80 -12.91 12.65
CA SER A 82 -11.69 -11.56 12.08
C SER A 82 -13.05 -10.89 11.96
N SER A 83 -13.06 -9.59 11.64
CA SER A 83 -14.29 -8.98 11.14
C SER A 83 -14.60 -9.49 9.73
N ASN A 84 -15.80 -9.20 9.21
CA ASN A 84 -16.17 -9.62 7.85
C ASN A 84 -15.37 -8.82 6.79
N LEU A 85 -14.18 -9.32 6.45
CA LEU A 85 -13.21 -8.69 5.53
C LEU A 85 -13.78 -8.49 4.12
N SER A 86 -14.74 -9.31 3.70
CA SER A 86 -15.38 -9.17 2.37
C SER A 86 -16.04 -7.81 2.16
N ARG A 87 -16.50 -7.16 3.24
CA ARG A 87 -17.09 -5.81 3.22
C ARG A 87 -16.05 -4.69 3.13
N CYS A 88 -14.79 -5.02 3.37
CA CYS A 88 -13.67 -4.08 3.41
C CYS A 88 -12.94 -3.96 2.06
N VAL A 89 -13.44 -4.59 1.00
CA VAL A 89 -12.74 -4.72 -0.29
C VAL A 89 -13.46 -3.97 -1.40
N ASN A 90 -12.73 -3.20 -2.19
CA ASN A 90 -13.18 -2.69 -3.49
C ASN A 90 -12.28 -3.26 -4.60
N ILE A 91 -12.74 -4.33 -5.26
CA ILE A 91 -11.98 -5.02 -6.33
C ILE A 91 -11.73 -4.09 -7.51
N ARG A 92 -12.74 -3.32 -7.97
CA ARG A 92 -12.61 -2.46 -9.15
C ARG A 92 -11.43 -1.49 -9.04
N SER A 93 -11.28 -0.88 -7.86
CA SER A 93 -10.20 0.06 -7.54
C SER A 93 -8.95 -0.60 -6.95
N GLY A 94 -9.01 -1.88 -6.57
CA GLY A 94 -7.92 -2.60 -5.91
C GLY A 94 -7.56 -2.01 -4.55
N ARG A 95 -8.56 -1.65 -3.73
CA ARG A 95 -8.37 -0.98 -2.42
C ARG A 95 -9.05 -1.74 -1.29
N LEU A 96 -8.43 -1.70 -0.12
CA LEU A 96 -9.06 -2.06 1.16
C LEU A 96 -9.48 -0.80 1.93
N PHE A 97 -10.58 -0.87 2.66
CA PHE A 97 -11.12 0.21 3.47
C PHE A 97 -11.89 -0.33 4.68
N GLY A 98 -12.04 0.49 5.73
CA GLY A 98 -12.90 0.15 6.87
C GLY A 98 -12.43 -1.02 7.75
N LEU A 99 -11.17 -1.48 7.62
CA LEU A 99 -10.61 -2.50 8.50
C LEU A 99 -10.63 -2.05 9.96
N LYS A 100 -11.00 -2.96 10.85
CA LYS A 100 -10.97 -2.75 12.29
C LYS A 100 -9.56 -2.99 12.81
N SER A 101 -9.26 -2.39 13.96
CA SER A 101 -7.97 -2.55 14.64
C SER A 101 -7.56 -4.02 14.83
N HIS A 102 -8.52 -4.92 15.07
CA HIS A 102 -8.31 -6.37 15.17
C HIS A 102 -7.85 -7.00 13.83
N ASP A 103 -8.42 -6.58 12.71
CA ASP A 103 -8.06 -7.12 11.39
C ASP A 103 -6.59 -6.82 11.05
N TYR A 104 -6.10 -5.63 11.44
CA TYR A 104 -4.69 -5.29 11.27
C TYR A 104 -3.75 -6.18 12.10
N HIS A 105 -4.18 -6.63 13.28
CA HIS A 105 -3.39 -7.53 14.11
C HIS A 105 -3.23 -8.88 13.42
N ILE A 106 -4.34 -9.44 12.91
CA ILE A 106 -4.35 -10.72 12.18
C ILE A 106 -3.45 -10.67 10.95
N PHE A 107 -3.52 -9.61 10.14
CA PHE A 107 -2.69 -9.49 8.95
C PHE A 107 -1.18 -9.39 9.23
N MET A 108 -0.81 -8.99 10.45
CA MET A 108 0.58 -8.79 10.86
C MET A 108 1.14 -9.99 11.65
N GLN A 109 0.28 -10.96 11.99
CA GLN A 109 0.64 -12.18 12.71
C GLN A 109 1.00 -13.30 11.73
#